data_AF-A0A7G6XWX2-F1
#
_entry.id   AF-A0A7G6XWX2-F1
#
_cell.length_a   1.000
_cell.length_b   1.000
_cell.length_c   1.000
_cell.angle_alpha   90.00
_cell.angle_beta   90.00
_cell.angle_gamma   90.00
#
_symmetry.space_group_name_H-M   'P 1'
#
loop_
_entity.id
_entity.type
_entity.pdbx_description
1 polymer ?
#
loop_
_entity_poly.entity_id
_entity_poly.type
_entity_poly.pdbx_seq_one_letter_code
_entity_poly.pdbx_strand_id
1 'polypeptide(L)'
;MTATLLFIPPGADDPWRWVRVADGAVADRGEGLPVEPTTAIVAVTPADAVTLHWASLPARSIAQASAAARIVVSDASAGPIDALHVAVGEEASGEGGDERPIGVVANDAMQRWLAMLAALGIDADVMIPAPLLLPRPQARFVRADVGGQSVVRGTTSGFADEARLTELITGANQPETLGRDAVDAAIATALDRPVLNLRQGPFARRRRRAIDWALVRRLVVLGALALLATLAIDLVRIAKYAIAADSAEMRADALAREGLPRGTQAGDADRLLAERLSRLRGPGLGFSATAAAIATAVRDTAGTEIVALAFKPNGDLRATIAAEGEAQANQLVAQLRGSGFAVTASPFESNGQRLRGDLTVTVP
;
A
#
# COMPACT_ATOMS: atom_id res chain seq x y z
N MET A 1 11.53 -0.61 33.97
CA MET A 1 10.10 -0.70 33.56
C MET A 1 9.29 -0.97 34.81
N THR A 2 8.17 -0.27 35.01
CA THR A 2 7.26 -0.53 36.14
C THR A 2 6.06 -1.31 35.62
N ALA A 3 5.82 -2.50 36.15
CA ALA A 3 4.73 -3.38 35.72
C ALA A 3 4.14 -4.15 36.90
N THR A 4 2.87 -4.52 36.77
CA THR A 4 2.16 -5.35 37.75
C THR A 4 1.92 -6.73 37.14
N LEU A 5 2.53 -7.76 37.72
CA LEU A 5 2.19 -9.15 37.44
C LEU A 5 0.94 -9.50 38.24
N LEU A 6 -0.05 -10.07 37.55
CA LEU A 6 -1.27 -10.58 38.15
C LEU A 6 -1.35 -12.09 37.87
N PHE A 7 -1.29 -12.89 38.92
CA PHE A 7 -1.40 -14.34 38.83
C PHE A 7 -2.85 -14.73 38.69
N ILE A 8 -3.20 -15.35 37.57
CA ILE A 8 -4.53 -15.89 37.36
C ILE A 8 -4.67 -17.13 38.24
N PRO A 9 -5.69 -17.21 39.10
CA PRO A 9 -5.86 -18.37 39.96
C PRO A 9 -6.20 -19.64 39.15
N PRO A 10 -5.63 -20.80 39.51
CA PRO A 10 -5.94 -22.07 38.84
C PRO A 10 -7.38 -22.55 39.13
N GLY A 11 -7.84 -22.44 40.38
CA GLY A 11 -9.21 -22.67 40.79
C GLY A 11 -10.05 -21.39 40.84
N ALA A 12 -11.37 -21.52 40.72
CA ALA A 12 -12.29 -20.37 40.82
C ALA A 12 -12.34 -19.75 42.22
N ASP A 13 -12.08 -20.57 43.25
CA ASP A 13 -12.11 -20.18 44.66
C ASP A 13 -10.74 -19.75 45.20
N ASP A 14 -9.68 -19.90 44.39
CA ASP A 14 -8.33 -19.50 44.79
C ASP A 14 -8.18 -17.97 44.72
N PRO A 15 -7.46 -17.36 45.69
CA PRO A 15 -7.29 -15.93 45.70
C PRO A 15 -6.39 -15.47 44.55
N TRP A 16 -6.72 -14.31 43.98
CA TRP A 16 -5.80 -13.59 43.11
C TRP A 16 -4.53 -13.24 43.88
N ARG A 17 -3.39 -13.20 43.18
CA ARG A 17 -2.13 -12.73 43.74
C ARG A 17 -1.48 -11.79 42.75
N TRP A 18 -0.70 -10.85 43.25
CA TRP A 18 0.01 -9.90 42.40
C TRP A 18 1.39 -9.57 42.94
N VAL A 19 2.28 -9.22 42.01
CA VAL A 19 3.64 -8.76 42.28
C VAL A 19 3.87 -7.49 41.45
N ARG A 20 4.34 -6.43 42.10
CA ARG A 20 4.73 -5.18 41.43
C ARG A 20 6.24 -5.16 41.27
N VAL A 21 6.69 -4.96 40.04
CA VAL A 21 8.11 -4.77 39.70
C VAL A 21 8.32 -3.32 39.33
N ALA A 22 9.33 -2.68 39.92
CA ALA A 22 9.77 -1.33 39.61
C ALA A 22 11.30 -1.35 39.51
N ASP A 23 11.86 -0.61 38.55
CA ASP A 23 13.32 -0.45 38.40
C ASP A 23 14.13 -1.76 38.38
N GLY A 24 13.55 -2.84 37.84
CA GLY A 24 14.22 -4.14 37.71
C GLY A 24 14.24 -4.97 38.99
N ALA A 25 13.44 -4.62 40.01
CA ALA A 25 13.28 -5.38 41.24
C ALA A 25 11.82 -5.50 41.66
N VAL A 26 11.49 -6.55 42.42
CA VAL A 26 10.16 -6.69 43.04
C VAL A 26 10.03 -5.63 44.14
N ALA A 27 9.13 -4.68 43.94
CA ALA A 27 8.87 -3.57 44.85
C ALA A 27 7.79 -3.90 45.88
N ASP A 28 6.77 -4.67 45.49
CA ASP A 28 5.61 -4.96 46.34
C ASP A 28 4.90 -6.25 45.92
N ARG A 29 4.13 -6.87 46.82
CA ARG A 29 3.33 -8.06 46.52
C ARG A 29 2.13 -8.17 47.46
N GLY A 30 1.06 -8.80 46.98
CA GLY A 30 -0.14 -8.99 47.79
C GLY A 30 -1.04 -10.11 47.30
N GLU A 31 -2.00 -10.44 48.16
CA GLU A 31 -3.14 -11.29 47.85
C GLU A 31 -4.37 -10.42 47.55
N GLY A 32 -5.27 -10.92 46.71
CA GLY A 32 -6.40 -10.18 46.16
C GLY A 32 -6.04 -9.39 44.90
N LEU A 33 -6.78 -8.31 44.68
CA LEU A 33 -6.56 -7.42 43.54
C LEU A 33 -5.72 -6.20 43.96
N PRO A 34 -4.80 -5.72 43.10
CA PRO A 34 -4.05 -4.51 43.40
C PRO A 34 -4.99 -3.30 43.44
N VAL A 35 -4.88 -2.46 44.48
CA VAL A 35 -5.71 -1.25 44.65
C VAL A 35 -5.43 -0.21 43.55
N GLU A 36 -4.16 -0.10 43.14
CA GLU A 36 -3.72 0.76 42.04
C GLU A 36 -2.73 -0.04 41.16
N PRO A 37 -3.22 -0.83 40.18
CA PRO A 37 -2.33 -1.49 39.23
C PRO A 37 -1.60 -0.44 38.40
N THR A 38 -0.36 -0.76 38.02
CA THR A 38 0.37 0.09 37.06
C THR A 38 -0.25 0.00 35.67
N THR A 39 0.06 0.94 34.78
CA THR A 39 -0.48 0.95 33.42
C THR A 39 -0.07 -0.29 32.61
N ALA A 40 1.06 -0.92 32.94
CA ALA A 40 1.54 -2.14 32.30
C ALA A 40 1.16 -3.36 33.14
N ILE A 41 0.20 -4.15 32.67
CA ILE A 41 -0.29 -5.33 33.39
C ILE A 41 0.12 -6.59 32.63
N VAL A 42 0.84 -7.48 33.31
CA VAL A 42 1.23 -8.80 32.81
C VAL A 42 0.44 -9.85 33.56
N ALA A 43 -0.38 -10.63 32.86
CA ALA A 43 -1.06 -11.75 33.50
C ALA A 43 -0.16 -12.99 33.46
N VAL A 44 -0.10 -13.70 34.57
CA VAL A 44 0.62 -14.98 34.66
C VAL A 44 -0.40 -16.09 34.60
N THR A 45 -0.27 -16.98 33.62
CA THR A 45 -1.19 -18.10 33.45
C THR A 45 -0.76 -19.30 34.28
N PRO A 46 -1.71 -20.08 34.82
CA PRO A 46 -1.41 -21.31 35.55
C PRO A 46 -0.57 -22.28 34.73
N ALA A 47 0.37 -22.96 35.40
CA ALA A 47 1.31 -23.88 34.76
C ALA A 47 0.67 -25.21 34.31
N ASP A 48 -0.41 -25.62 34.96
CA ASP A 48 -1.18 -26.84 34.68
C ASP A 48 -2.05 -26.72 33.42
N ALA A 49 -2.45 -25.50 33.07
CA ALA A 49 -3.30 -25.22 31.92
C ALA A 49 -2.53 -24.91 30.61
N VAL A 50 -1.21 -24.81 30.66
CA VAL A 50 -0.37 -24.48 29.49
C VAL A 50 0.70 -25.55 29.27
N THR A 51 0.65 -26.21 28.12
CA THR A 51 1.70 -27.16 27.70
C THR A 51 2.78 -26.42 26.93
N LEU A 52 4.05 -26.67 27.28
CA LEU A 52 5.21 -26.02 26.66
C LEU A 52 6.02 -27.01 25.83
N HIS A 53 6.33 -26.63 24.59
CA HIS A 53 7.20 -27.37 23.68
C HIS A 53 8.33 -26.48 23.16
N TRP A 54 9.42 -27.08 22.69
CA TRP A 54 10.50 -26.39 21.98
C TRP A 54 10.71 -27.08 20.65
N ALA A 55 10.84 -26.29 19.59
CA ALA A 55 11.10 -26.81 18.25
C ALA A 55 11.90 -25.81 17.43
N SER A 56 12.73 -26.31 16.52
CA SER A 56 13.36 -25.47 15.51
C SER A 56 12.31 -25.00 14.51
N LEU A 57 12.03 -23.70 14.50
CA LEU A 57 11.09 -23.07 13.59
C LEU A 57 11.87 -22.10 12.69
N PRO A 58 11.65 -22.11 11.36
CA PRO A 58 12.37 -21.23 10.46
C PRO A 58 12.14 -19.76 10.84
N ALA A 59 13.19 -18.94 10.81
CA ALA A 59 13.13 -17.50 11.06
C ALA A 59 12.27 -16.81 9.99
N ARG A 60 10.98 -16.71 10.29
CA ARG A 60 9.92 -16.21 9.40
C ARG A 60 9.00 -15.28 10.20
N SER A 61 8.06 -14.63 9.51
CA SER A 61 7.04 -13.80 10.16
C SER A 61 6.33 -14.54 11.30
N ILE A 62 5.83 -13.82 12.30
CA ILE A 62 5.10 -14.39 13.46
C ILE A 62 3.96 -15.31 12.99
N ALA A 63 3.24 -14.94 11.93
CA ALA A 63 2.16 -15.74 11.36
C ALA A 63 2.65 -17.09 10.80
N GLN A 64 3.78 -17.09 10.09
CA GLN A 64 4.39 -18.31 9.55
C GLN A 64 4.98 -19.20 10.64
N ALA A 65 5.60 -18.60 11.67
CA ALA A 65 6.10 -19.32 12.82
C ALA A 65 4.96 -20.01 13.59
N SER A 66 3.84 -19.31 13.81
CA SER A 66 2.65 -19.88 14.45
C SER A 66 2.03 -21.01 13.62
N ALA A 67 1.96 -20.87 12.29
CA ALA A 67 1.47 -21.93 11.41
C ALA A 67 2.37 -23.18 11.45
N ALA A 68 3.69 -23.00 11.42
CA ALA A 68 4.65 -24.11 11.54
C ALA A 68 4.56 -24.78 12.93
N ALA A 69 4.47 -23.98 14.00
CA ALA A 69 4.30 -24.50 15.35
C ALA A 69 3.02 -25.34 15.50
N ARG A 70 1.90 -24.92 14.88
CA ARG A 70 0.64 -25.70 14.87
C ARG A 70 0.82 -27.07 14.22
N ILE A 71 1.63 -27.19 13.18
CA ILE A 71 1.94 -28.48 12.54
C ILE A 71 2.74 -29.35 13.52
N VAL A 72 3.79 -28.80 14.12
CA VAL A 72 4.67 -29.54 15.05
C VAL A 72 3.91 -30.06 16.27
N VAL A 73 3.07 -29.22 16.88
CA VAL A 73 2.34 -29.60 18.10
C VAL A 73 1.06 -30.39 17.82
N SER A 74 0.61 -30.49 16.56
CA SER A 74 -0.57 -31.29 16.18
C SER A 74 -0.41 -32.75 16.59
N ASP A 75 0.79 -33.32 16.40
CA ASP A 75 1.06 -34.72 16.72
C ASP A 75 1.29 -34.96 18.23
N ALA A 76 1.67 -33.91 18.96
CA ALA A 76 1.97 -33.96 20.40
C ALA A 76 0.76 -33.55 21.28
N SER A 77 -0.34 -33.11 20.67
CA SER A 77 -1.53 -32.63 21.39
C SER A 77 -2.53 -33.75 21.65
N ALA A 78 -3.05 -33.82 22.87
CA ALA A 78 -4.07 -34.80 23.24
C ALA A 78 -5.48 -34.46 22.70
N GLY A 79 -5.71 -33.21 22.30
CA GLY A 79 -6.99 -32.72 21.79
C GLY A 79 -6.91 -32.17 20.36
N PRO A 80 -8.06 -31.89 19.73
CA PRO A 80 -8.12 -31.29 18.40
C PRO A 80 -7.38 -29.95 18.32
N ILE A 81 -6.46 -29.80 17.37
CA ILE A 81 -5.59 -28.61 17.24
C ILE A 81 -6.34 -27.30 16.96
N ASP A 82 -7.55 -27.38 16.40
CA ASP A 82 -8.46 -26.27 16.16
C ASP A 82 -9.10 -25.73 17.45
N ALA A 83 -9.27 -26.57 18.46
CA ALA A 83 -9.68 -26.19 19.81
C ALA A 83 -8.53 -25.60 20.65
N LEU A 84 -7.30 -25.63 20.13
CA LEU A 84 -6.10 -25.16 20.81
C LEU A 84 -5.58 -23.84 20.24
N HIS A 85 -5.16 -22.98 21.15
CA HIS A 85 -4.36 -21.79 20.87
C HIS A 85 -2.88 -22.16 20.93
N VAL A 86 -2.13 -21.71 19.92
CA VAL A 86 -0.69 -21.95 19.81
C VAL A 86 0.01 -20.61 19.69
N ALA A 87 0.86 -20.31 20.66
CA ALA A 87 1.69 -19.11 20.70
C ALA A 87 3.16 -19.50 20.56
N VAL A 88 3.94 -18.68 19.84
CA VAL A 88 5.36 -18.93 19.61
C VAL A 88 6.17 -17.80 20.22
N GLY A 89 7.16 -18.16 21.02
CA GLY A 89 8.04 -17.25 21.72
C GLY A 89 9.36 -17.06 20.99
N GLU A 90 10.20 -16.23 21.58
CA GLU A 90 11.60 -16.03 21.19
C GLU A 90 12.44 -16.10 22.45
N GLU A 91 13.29 -17.12 22.53
CA GLU A 91 14.28 -17.26 23.60
C GLU A 91 15.63 -16.96 22.98
N ALA A 92 16.45 -16.10 23.60
CA ALA A 92 17.78 -15.81 23.09
C ALA A 92 18.59 -17.11 23.06
N SER A 93 19.07 -17.50 21.87
CA SER A 93 19.77 -18.75 21.63
C SER A 93 20.99 -18.84 22.55
N GLY A 94 21.02 -19.86 23.42
CA GLY A 94 22.28 -20.37 23.95
C GLY A 94 23.03 -21.13 22.85
N GLU A 95 24.21 -21.69 23.15
CA GLU A 95 25.11 -22.40 22.21
C GLU A 95 24.50 -23.63 21.49
N GLY A 96 23.18 -23.87 21.60
CA GLY A 96 22.43 -24.90 20.88
C GLY A 96 21.13 -24.35 20.28
N GLY A 97 21.25 -23.76 19.08
CA GLY A 97 20.23 -23.80 18.01
C GLY A 97 18.96 -22.97 18.15
N ASP A 98 18.35 -22.70 16.98
CA ASP A 98 17.12 -21.91 16.72
C ASP A 98 15.81 -22.48 17.31
N GLU A 99 15.88 -23.16 18.46
CA GLU A 99 14.70 -23.71 19.12
C GLU A 99 13.87 -22.60 19.78
N ARG A 100 12.61 -22.54 19.39
CA ARG A 100 11.66 -21.56 19.90
C ARG A 100 10.67 -22.23 20.85
N PRO A 101 10.36 -21.58 21.99
CA PRO A 101 9.31 -22.06 22.87
C PRO A 101 7.94 -21.90 22.20
N ILE A 102 7.10 -22.91 22.35
CA ILE A 102 5.73 -22.97 21.86
C ILE A 102 4.84 -23.23 23.06
N GLY A 103 3.89 -22.33 23.32
CA GLY A 103 2.84 -22.54 24.31
C GLY A 103 1.57 -23.02 23.64
N VAL A 104 1.02 -24.13 24.14
CA VAL A 104 -0.24 -24.70 23.71
C VAL A 104 -1.22 -24.61 24.87
N VAL A 105 -2.38 -24.00 24.62
CA VAL A 105 -3.42 -23.79 25.63
C VAL A 105 -4.79 -23.92 24.98
N ALA A 106 -5.77 -24.45 25.72
CA ALA A 106 -7.12 -24.57 25.21
C ALA A 106 -7.77 -23.18 24.97
N ASN A 107 -8.49 -23.03 23.85
CA ASN A 107 -9.11 -21.76 23.46
C ASN A 107 -10.09 -21.25 24.53
N ASP A 108 -10.84 -22.17 25.16
CA ASP A 108 -11.79 -21.88 26.23
C ASP A 108 -11.09 -21.36 27.50
N ALA A 109 -9.93 -21.92 27.87
CA ALA A 109 -9.11 -21.42 28.99
C ALA A 109 -8.66 -19.97 28.73
N MET A 110 -8.14 -19.68 27.54
CA MET A 110 -7.77 -18.31 27.16
C MET A 110 -8.97 -17.34 27.20
N GLN A 111 -10.13 -17.76 26.69
CA GLN A 111 -11.35 -16.95 26.73
C GLN A 111 -11.82 -16.71 28.16
N ARG A 112 -11.81 -17.73 29.01
CA ARG A 112 -12.18 -17.62 30.43
C ARG A 112 -11.26 -16.64 31.16
N TRP A 113 -9.95 -16.75 31.01
CA TRP A 113 -9.00 -15.85 31.65
C TRP A 113 -9.16 -14.40 31.19
N LEU A 114 -9.32 -14.17 29.89
CA LEU A 114 -9.55 -12.82 29.37
C LEU A 114 -10.90 -12.26 29.85
N ALA A 115 -11.93 -13.08 29.96
CA ALA A 115 -13.23 -12.67 30.52
C ALA A 115 -13.13 -12.33 32.01
N MET A 116 -12.40 -13.13 32.79
CA MET A 116 -12.13 -12.85 34.21
C MET A 116 -11.39 -11.52 34.39
N LEU A 117 -10.32 -11.30 33.62
CA LEU A 117 -9.58 -10.03 33.65
C LEU A 117 -10.46 -8.85 33.22
N ALA A 118 -11.25 -9.02 32.16
CA ALA A 118 -12.15 -7.97 31.68
C ALA A 118 -13.26 -7.62 32.69
N ALA A 119 -13.78 -8.60 33.44
CA ALA A 119 -14.74 -8.37 34.51
C ALA A 119 -14.17 -7.51 35.65
N LEU A 120 -12.84 -7.54 35.82
CA LEU A 120 -12.10 -6.71 36.76
C LEU A 120 -11.67 -5.36 36.16
N GLY A 121 -12.07 -5.06 34.92
CA GLY A 121 -11.64 -3.85 34.19
C GLY A 121 -10.17 -3.91 33.73
N ILE A 122 -9.54 -5.08 33.76
CA ILE A 122 -8.13 -5.29 33.43
C ILE A 122 -8.01 -5.84 32.00
N ASP A 123 -7.19 -5.19 31.18
CA ASP A 123 -6.80 -5.68 29.84
C ASP A 123 -5.29 -5.92 29.81
N ALA A 124 -4.88 -7.16 30.09
CA ALA A 124 -3.46 -7.52 30.19
C ALA A 124 -2.72 -7.29 28.84
N ASP A 125 -1.54 -6.68 28.96
CA ASP A 125 -0.63 -6.42 27.85
C ASP A 125 0.00 -7.72 27.33
N VAL A 126 0.42 -8.57 28.26
CA VAL A 126 1.17 -9.79 28.03
C VAL A 126 0.59 -10.88 28.92
N MET A 127 0.54 -12.12 28.42
CA MET A 127 0.19 -13.30 29.21
C MET A 127 1.36 -14.28 29.16
N ILE A 128 1.98 -14.57 30.31
CA ILE A 128 3.17 -15.41 30.42
C ILE A 128 2.85 -16.68 31.22
N PRO A 129 3.19 -17.88 30.73
CA PRO A 129 3.11 -19.11 31.52
C PRO A 129 3.99 -19.05 32.76
N ALA A 130 3.46 -19.41 33.93
CA ALA A 130 4.17 -19.34 35.20
C ALA A 130 5.59 -19.98 35.21
N PRO A 131 5.83 -21.16 34.59
CA PRO A 131 7.17 -21.74 34.56
C PRO A 131 8.22 -20.89 33.81
N LEU A 132 7.79 -20.05 32.87
CA LEU A 132 8.67 -19.18 32.09
C LEU A 132 9.06 -17.88 32.82
N LEU A 133 8.56 -17.68 34.04
CA LEU A 133 9.08 -16.65 34.96
C LEU A 133 10.39 -17.09 35.64
N LEU A 134 10.71 -18.38 35.63
CA LEU A 134 11.94 -18.92 36.17
C LEU A 134 13.08 -18.85 35.14
N PRO A 135 14.33 -18.68 35.60
CA PRO A 135 15.46 -18.62 34.69
C PRO A 135 15.65 -19.97 34.00
N ARG A 136 16.11 -19.95 32.74
CA ARG A 136 16.43 -21.18 32.00
C ARG A 136 17.66 -21.84 32.63
N PRO A 137 17.54 -23.06 33.21
CA PRO A 137 18.70 -23.79 33.70
C PRO A 137 19.50 -24.39 32.53
N GLN A 138 20.80 -24.62 32.74
CA GLN A 138 21.67 -25.19 31.69
C GLN A 138 21.50 -26.72 31.55
N ALA A 139 21.41 -27.45 32.67
CA ALA A 139 21.37 -28.92 32.65
C ALA A 139 20.41 -29.57 33.66
N ARG A 140 19.87 -28.81 34.62
CA ARG A 140 19.01 -29.32 35.70
C ARG A 140 17.60 -28.72 35.60
N PHE A 141 16.73 -29.12 36.52
CA PHE A 141 15.45 -28.47 36.75
C PHE A 141 15.58 -27.48 37.89
N VAL A 142 14.88 -26.35 37.78
CA VAL A 142 14.68 -25.41 38.89
C VAL A 142 13.21 -25.40 39.28
N ARG A 143 12.94 -25.29 40.57
CA ARG A 143 11.61 -25.22 41.15
C ARG A 143 11.47 -23.98 42.00
N ALA A 144 10.32 -23.34 41.96
CA ALA A 144 9.97 -22.25 42.88
C ALA A 144 8.46 -22.12 43.06
N ASP A 145 8.06 -21.50 44.17
CA ASP A 145 6.71 -20.96 44.32
C ASP A 145 6.62 -19.62 43.60
N VAL A 146 5.69 -19.53 42.67
CA VAL A 146 5.44 -18.35 41.86
C VAL A 146 3.96 -18.01 41.97
N GLY A 147 3.66 -17.00 42.80
CA GLY A 147 2.28 -16.57 43.01
C GLY A 147 1.42 -17.63 43.69
N GLY A 148 1.97 -18.43 44.60
CA GLY A 148 1.22 -19.50 45.30
C GLY A 148 1.10 -20.81 44.55
N GLN A 149 1.70 -20.93 43.37
CA GLN A 149 1.79 -22.19 42.64
C GLN A 149 3.26 -22.63 42.59
N SER A 150 3.53 -23.87 42.98
CA SER A 150 4.85 -24.47 42.78
C SER A 150 4.99 -24.86 41.30
N VAL A 151 6.05 -24.39 40.65
CA VAL A 151 6.32 -24.63 39.22
C VAL A 151 7.74 -25.11 39.02
N VAL A 152 7.95 -25.94 37.99
CA VAL A 152 9.25 -26.47 37.60
C VAL A 152 9.61 -25.97 36.20
N ARG A 153 10.86 -25.53 36.01
CA ARG A 153 11.44 -25.11 34.72
C ARG A 153 12.70 -25.94 34.45
N GLY A 154 12.73 -26.61 33.29
CA GLY A 154 13.93 -27.23 32.72
C GLY A 154 14.48 -26.40 31.56
N THR A 155 15.48 -26.93 30.84
CA THR A 155 16.10 -26.24 29.69
C THR A 155 15.11 -26.05 28.52
N THR A 156 14.30 -27.08 28.25
CA THR A 156 13.31 -27.17 27.16
C THR A 156 11.99 -27.77 27.66
N SER A 157 11.67 -27.53 28.92
CA SER A 157 10.42 -27.99 29.54
C SER A 157 10.00 -27.05 30.66
N GLY A 158 8.72 -27.04 31.00
CA GLY A 158 8.19 -26.36 32.17
C GLY A 158 6.77 -26.83 32.46
N PHE A 159 6.46 -27.05 33.73
CA PHE A 159 5.19 -27.66 34.17
C PHE A 159 4.89 -27.30 35.63
N ALA A 160 3.65 -27.53 36.07
CA ALA A 160 3.26 -27.40 37.47
C ALA A 160 3.94 -28.48 38.33
N ASP A 161 4.45 -28.10 39.51
CA ASP A 161 5.08 -29.07 40.41
C ASP A 161 4.03 -29.91 41.13
N GLU A 162 4.02 -31.21 40.84
CA GLU A 162 3.18 -32.19 41.52
C GLU A 162 4.06 -33.29 42.10
N ALA A 163 3.99 -33.49 43.42
CA ALA A 163 4.95 -34.30 44.18
C ALA A 163 5.26 -35.69 43.58
N ARG A 164 4.29 -36.37 42.97
CA ARG A 164 4.48 -37.69 42.36
C ARG A 164 4.82 -37.66 40.87
N LEU A 165 4.37 -36.64 40.14
CA LEU A 165 4.64 -36.53 38.70
C LEU A 165 6.00 -35.92 38.43
N THR A 166 6.42 -34.94 39.25
CA THR A 166 7.72 -34.30 39.11
C THR A 166 8.84 -35.34 39.19
N GLU A 167 8.80 -36.26 40.15
CA GLU A 167 9.81 -37.32 40.28
C GLU A 167 9.86 -38.24 39.04
N LEU A 168 8.71 -38.56 38.46
CA LEU A 168 8.62 -39.37 37.24
C LEU A 168 9.18 -38.64 36.01
N ILE A 169 8.96 -37.33 35.91
CA ILE A 169 9.43 -36.51 34.77
C ILE A 169 10.93 -36.19 34.89
N THR A 170 11.40 -35.85 36.09
CA THR A 170 12.79 -35.43 36.30
C THR A 170 13.74 -36.60 36.49
N GLY A 171 13.22 -37.79 36.78
CA GLY A 171 14.00 -38.98 37.09
C GLY A 171 15.00 -38.73 38.22
N ALA A 172 16.26 -39.10 38.02
CA ALA A 172 17.32 -38.89 39.01
C ALA A 172 17.73 -37.41 39.23
N ASN A 173 17.26 -36.48 38.39
CA ASN A 173 17.66 -35.07 38.43
C ASN A 173 16.63 -34.21 39.17
N GLN A 174 16.56 -34.35 40.50
CA GLN A 174 15.62 -33.56 41.30
C GLN A 174 15.78 -32.04 41.07
N PRO A 175 14.67 -31.28 41.00
CA PRO A 175 14.72 -29.84 40.85
C PRO A 175 15.43 -29.14 42.02
N GLU A 176 16.34 -28.23 41.69
CA GLU A 176 16.89 -27.29 42.66
C GLU A 176 15.82 -26.27 43.05
N THR A 177 15.59 -26.09 44.35
CA THR A 177 14.58 -25.13 44.82
C THR A 177 15.21 -23.74 44.95
N LEU A 178 14.74 -22.80 44.14
CA LEU A 178 15.23 -21.43 44.16
C LEU A 178 14.71 -20.70 45.41
N GLY A 179 15.60 -19.95 46.05
CA GLY A 179 15.23 -19.03 47.12
C GLY A 179 14.44 -17.83 46.61
N ARG A 180 13.72 -17.16 47.51
CA ARG A 180 12.84 -16.03 47.20
C ARG A 180 13.55 -14.91 46.42
N ASP A 181 14.76 -14.54 46.81
CA ASP A 181 15.52 -13.46 46.17
C ASP A 181 15.88 -13.80 44.71
N ALA A 182 16.22 -15.07 44.45
CA ALA A 182 16.50 -15.54 43.08
C ALA A 182 15.24 -15.56 42.22
N VAL A 183 14.08 -15.88 42.80
CA VAL A 183 12.78 -15.84 42.12
C VAL A 183 12.37 -14.41 41.80
N ASP A 184 12.53 -13.48 42.74
CA ASP A 184 12.20 -12.06 42.53
C ASP A 184 13.08 -11.46 41.42
N ALA A 185 14.37 -11.78 41.38
CA ALA A 185 15.28 -11.39 40.31
C ALA A 185 14.91 -12.02 38.95
N ALA A 186 14.47 -13.28 38.96
CA ALA A 186 14.02 -13.98 37.76
C ALA A 186 12.74 -13.37 37.19
N ILE A 187 11.76 -13.05 38.04
CA ILE A 187 10.52 -12.36 37.65
C ILE A 187 10.83 -11.03 36.99
N ALA A 188 11.72 -10.22 37.58
CA ALA A 188 12.11 -8.94 36.99
C ALA A 188 12.78 -9.11 35.62
N THR A 189 13.61 -10.15 35.46
CA THR A 189 14.27 -10.48 34.19
C THR A 189 13.26 -10.92 33.13
N ALA A 190 12.32 -11.80 33.50
CA ALA A 190 11.30 -12.33 32.61
C ALA A 190 10.32 -11.25 32.11
N LEU A 191 10.12 -10.18 32.89
CA LEU A 191 9.33 -9.03 32.46
C LEU A 191 10.02 -8.17 31.39
N ASP A 192 11.34 -7.96 31.51
CA ASP A 192 12.09 -7.14 30.55
C ASP A 192 12.11 -7.82 29.17
N ARG A 193 12.28 -9.15 29.16
CA ARG A 193 12.32 -9.97 27.95
C ARG A 193 11.42 -11.20 28.10
N PRO A 194 10.11 -11.06 27.89
CA PRO A 194 9.20 -12.19 27.97
C PRO A 194 9.49 -13.17 26.84
N VAL A 195 9.97 -14.35 27.21
CA VAL A 195 10.35 -15.43 26.30
C VAL A 195 9.14 -15.89 25.46
N LEU A 196 7.95 -15.91 26.06
CA LEU A 196 6.71 -16.31 25.40
C LEU A 196 5.57 -15.43 25.87
N ASN A 197 4.75 -14.96 24.92
CA ASN A 197 3.52 -14.23 25.18
C ASN A 197 2.35 -14.96 24.54
N LEU A 198 1.35 -15.36 25.33
CA LEU A 198 0.14 -16.02 24.83
C LEU A 198 -0.83 -15.06 24.11
N ARG A 199 -0.66 -13.74 24.26
CA ARG A 199 -1.48 -12.70 23.58
C ARG A 199 -1.09 -12.53 22.12
N GLN A 200 -1.27 -13.60 21.34
CA GLN A 200 -0.95 -13.67 19.91
C GLN A 200 -2.17 -14.14 19.09
N GLY A 201 -2.11 -13.94 17.77
CA GLY A 201 -3.14 -14.40 16.83
C GLY A 201 -4.55 -13.95 17.23
N PRO A 202 -5.52 -14.86 17.39
CA PRO A 202 -6.91 -14.52 17.73
C PRO A 202 -7.06 -13.85 19.10
N PHE A 203 -6.11 -14.05 20.02
CA PHE A 203 -6.10 -13.46 21.36
C PHE A 203 -5.16 -12.26 21.49
N ALA A 204 -4.58 -11.78 20.38
CA ALA A 204 -3.74 -10.60 20.38
C ALA A 204 -4.48 -9.38 20.91
N ARG A 205 -3.79 -8.57 21.73
CA ARG A 205 -4.35 -7.30 22.23
C ARG A 205 -4.69 -6.43 21.03
N ARG A 206 -5.98 -6.10 20.87
CA ARG A 206 -6.44 -5.11 19.90
C ARG A 206 -6.01 -3.73 20.39
N ARG A 207 -4.75 -3.38 20.18
CA ARG A 207 -4.30 -1.99 20.34
C ARG A 207 -5.13 -1.17 19.37
N ARG A 208 -6.10 -0.41 19.87
CA ARG A 208 -6.67 0.72 19.14
C ARG A 208 -5.45 1.56 18.78
N ARG A 209 -5.08 1.56 17.49
CA ARG A 209 -3.97 2.40 17.01
C ARG A 209 -4.28 3.80 17.53
N ALA A 210 -3.50 4.27 18.50
CA ALA A 210 -3.60 5.63 18.96
C ALA A 210 -3.27 6.46 17.71
N ILE A 211 -4.30 7.03 17.09
CA ILE A 211 -4.10 7.93 15.97
C ILE A 211 -3.29 9.07 16.54
N ASP A 212 -2.03 9.15 16.14
CA ASP A 212 -1.17 10.24 16.53
C ASP A 212 -1.69 11.50 15.85
N TRP A 213 -2.56 12.22 16.55
CA TRP A 213 -3.17 13.44 16.07
C TRP A 213 -2.13 14.52 15.76
N ALA A 214 -0.94 14.48 16.36
CA ALA A 214 0.14 15.39 16.00
C ALA A 214 0.72 15.05 14.62
N LEU A 215 0.91 13.76 14.31
CA LEU A 215 1.30 13.29 12.98
C LEU A 215 0.22 13.61 11.93
N VAL A 216 -1.05 13.35 12.24
CA VAL A 216 -2.18 13.68 11.34
C VAL A 216 -2.21 15.17 11.06
N ARG A 217 -2.08 16.03 12.09
CA ARG A 217 -2.04 17.48 11.91
C ARG A 217 -0.87 17.90 11.01
N ARG A 218 0.32 17.32 11.19
CA ARG A 218 1.48 17.57 10.31
C ARG A 218 1.21 17.17 8.87
N LEU A 219 0.62 15.98 8.65
CA LEU A 219 0.26 15.50 7.31
C LEU A 219 -0.79 16.39 6.64
N VAL A 220 -1.79 16.86 7.38
CA VAL A 220 -2.80 17.80 6.88
C VAL A 220 -2.16 19.14 6.49
N VAL A 221 -1.26 19.69 7.31
CA VAL A 221 -0.56 20.94 7.00
C VAL A 221 0.33 20.78 5.76
N LEU A 222 1.07 19.68 5.65
CA LEU A 222 1.89 19.38 4.47
C LEU A 222 1.03 19.21 3.22
N GLY A 223 -0.11 18.52 3.32
CA GLY A 223 -1.07 18.37 2.23
C GLY A 223 -1.65 19.72 1.79
N ALA A 224 -2.02 20.58 2.74
CA ALA A 224 -2.52 21.92 2.45
C ALA A 224 -1.47 22.81 1.77
N LEU A 225 -0.21 22.75 2.23
CA LEU A 225 0.91 23.46 1.60
C LEU A 225 1.19 22.96 0.18
N ALA A 226 1.16 21.64 -0.05
CA ALA A 226 1.33 21.07 -1.38
C ALA A 226 0.20 21.48 -2.33
N LEU A 227 -1.05 21.51 -1.84
CA LEU A 227 -2.20 21.99 -2.59
C LEU A 227 -2.04 23.49 -2.95
N LEU A 228 -1.66 24.32 -1.97
CA LEU A 228 -1.41 25.75 -2.18
C LEU A 228 -0.29 26.00 -3.19
N ALA A 229 0.81 25.25 -3.08
CA ALA A 229 1.92 25.34 -4.03
C ALA A 229 1.48 24.97 -5.45
N THR A 230 0.65 23.92 -5.59
CA THR A 230 0.09 23.50 -6.89
C THR A 230 -0.78 24.62 -7.48
N LEU A 231 -1.70 25.17 -6.69
CA LEU A 231 -2.56 26.27 -7.12
C LEU A 231 -1.77 27.53 -7.50
N ALA A 232 -0.72 27.85 -6.74
CA ALA A 232 0.15 28.99 -7.01
C ALA A 232 0.93 28.80 -8.33
N ILE A 233 1.42 27.59 -8.62
CA ILE A 233 2.07 27.28 -9.89
C ILE A 233 1.10 27.50 -11.05
N ASP A 234 -0.14 27.03 -10.93
CA ASP A 234 -1.14 27.18 -11.99
C ASP A 234 -1.51 28.66 -12.21
N LEU A 235 -1.69 29.44 -11.14
CA LEU A 235 -1.91 30.88 -11.23
C LEU A 235 -0.76 31.61 -11.94
N VAL A 236 0.49 31.29 -11.60
CA VAL A 236 1.67 31.86 -12.25
C VAL A 236 1.73 31.47 -13.72
N ARG A 237 1.39 30.23 -14.07
CA ARG A 237 1.32 29.77 -15.47
C ARG A 237 0.26 30.55 -16.24
N ILE A 238 -0.96 30.67 -15.71
CA ILE A 238 -2.04 31.42 -16.34
C ILE A 238 -1.62 32.88 -16.57
N ALA A 239 -1.09 33.55 -15.56
CA ALA A 239 -0.63 34.93 -15.68
C ALA A 239 0.47 35.07 -16.74
N LYS A 240 1.46 34.17 -16.74
CA LYS A 240 2.55 34.16 -17.72
C LYS A 240 2.02 33.94 -19.14
N TYR A 241 1.08 33.01 -19.33
CA TYR A 241 0.51 32.74 -20.64
C TYR A 241 -0.39 33.87 -21.14
N ALA A 242 -1.16 34.51 -20.27
CA ALA A 242 -1.95 35.70 -20.62
C ALA A 242 -1.05 36.85 -21.10
N ILE A 243 0.00 37.17 -20.34
CA ILE A 243 0.96 38.22 -20.72
C ILE A 243 1.67 37.89 -22.03
N ALA A 244 2.05 36.62 -22.22
CA ALA A 244 2.69 36.19 -23.47
C ALA A 244 1.74 36.32 -24.67
N ALA A 245 0.46 35.94 -24.51
CA ALA A 245 -0.57 36.08 -25.53
C ALA A 245 -0.80 37.55 -25.89
N ASP A 246 -1.00 38.43 -24.91
CA ASP A 246 -1.16 39.87 -25.14
C ASP A 246 0.02 40.46 -25.90
N SER A 247 1.26 40.05 -25.53
CA SER A 247 2.46 40.51 -26.22
C SER A 247 2.57 40.02 -27.66
N ALA A 248 2.07 38.82 -27.94
CA ALA A 248 2.05 38.24 -29.28
C ALA A 248 0.97 38.91 -30.15
N GLU A 249 -0.22 39.14 -29.58
CA GLU A 249 -1.33 39.82 -30.25
C GLU A 249 -0.99 41.27 -30.60
N MET A 250 -0.37 42.02 -29.68
CA MET A 250 0.13 43.36 -29.97
C MET A 250 1.15 43.41 -31.12
N ARG A 251 2.03 42.40 -31.22
CA ARG A 251 3.01 42.31 -32.33
C ARG A 251 2.33 41.97 -33.64
N ALA A 252 1.38 41.04 -33.64
CA ALA A 252 0.59 40.68 -34.81
C ALA A 252 -0.21 41.89 -35.33
N ASP A 253 -0.87 42.62 -34.44
CA ASP A 253 -1.58 43.86 -34.76
C ASP A 253 -0.66 44.94 -35.34
N ALA A 254 0.55 45.10 -34.79
CA ALA A 254 1.53 46.06 -35.29
C ALA A 254 1.98 45.72 -36.72
N LEU A 255 2.31 44.45 -36.99
CA LEU A 255 2.65 43.96 -38.32
C LEU A 255 1.47 44.10 -39.30
N ALA A 256 0.25 43.80 -38.86
CA ALA A 256 -0.95 43.90 -39.70
C ALA A 256 -1.24 45.34 -40.15
N ARG A 257 -0.95 46.34 -39.29
CA ARG A 257 -1.10 47.76 -39.63
C ARG A 257 -0.15 48.21 -40.75
N GLU A 258 0.99 47.55 -40.96
CA GLU A 258 1.86 47.83 -42.11
C GLU A 258 1.21 47.42 -43.44
N GLY A 259 0.37 46.38 -43.41
CA GLY A 259 -0.31 45.83 -44.58
C GLY A 259 -1.74 46.32 -44.81
N LEU A 260 -2.33 47.13 -43.92
CA LEU A 260 -3.73 47.57 -43.97
C LEU A 260 -3.87 49.10 -44.14
N PRO A 261 -5.00 49.61 -44.69
CA PRO A 261 -5.26 51.05 -44.80
C PRO A 261 -5.31 51.73 -43.43
N ARG A 262 -4.84 52.98 -43.33
CA ARG A 262 -4.81 53.74 -42.07
C ARG A 262 -6.24 53.92 -41.50
N GLY A 263 -6.49 53.45 -40.27
CA GLY A 263 -7.77 53.62 -39.56
C GLY A 263 -8.39 52.35 -38.97
N THR A 264 -7.73 51.19 -39.06
CA THR A 264 -8.22 49.92 -38.50
C THR A 264 -8.10 49.83 -36.99
N GLN A 265 -9.18 49.37 -36.33
CA GLN A 265 -9.22 49.15 -34.87
C GLN A 265 -8.44 47.88 -34.48
N ALA A 266 -7.91 47.87 -33.26
CA ALA A 266 -7.19 46.72 -32.69
C ALA A 266 -8.14 45.51 -32.52
N GLY A 267 -7.66 44.30 -32.83
CA GLY A 267 -8.44 43.05 -32.75
C GLY A 267 -9.19 42.60 -34.01
N ASP A 268 -9.33 43.46 -35.03
CA ASP A 268 -9.96 43.10 -36.32
C ASP A 268 -8.92 42.77 -37.45
N ALA A 269 -7.64 42.82 -37.11
CA ALA A 269 -6.52 42.73 -38.05
C ALA A 269 -6.53 41.44 -38.90
N ASP A 270 -6.69 40.29 -38.25
CA ASP A 270 -6.67 38.98 -38.93
C ASP A 270 -7.84 38.83 -39.90
N ARG A 271 -9.05 39.23 -39.47
CA ARG A 271 -10.24 39.18 -40.31
C ARG A 271 -10.08 40.07 -41.54
N LEU A 272 -9.56 41.29 -41.36
CA LEU A 272 -9.36 42.24 -42.46
C LEU A 272 -8.22 41.86 -43.40
N LEU A 273 -7.14 41.26 -42.88
CA LEU A 273 -6.06 40.69 -43.69
C LEU A 273 -6.57 39.49 -44.48
N ALA A 274 -7.35 38.60 -43.87
CA ALA A 274 -7.98 37.46 -44.54
C ALA A 274 -8.94 37.92 -45.63
N GLU A 275 -9.77 38.93 -45.36
CA GLU A 275 -10.62 39.55 -46.37
C GLU A 275 -9.80 40.16 -47.51
N ARG A 276 -8.73 40.91 -47.22
CA ARG A 276 -7.87 41.52 -48.23
C ARG A 276 -7.16 40.46 -49.07
N LEU A 277 -6.62 39.41 -48.45
CA LEU A 277 -6.02 38.28 -49.14
C LEU A 277 -7.04 37.56 -50.02
N SER A 278 -8.27 37.35 -49.53
CA SER A 278 -9.33 36.74 -50.34
C SER A 278 -9.72 37.60 -51.54
N ARG A 279 -9.71 38.94 -51.42
CA ARG A 279 -9.95 39.85 -52.55
C ARG A 279 -8.83 39.83 -53.58
N LEU A 280 -7.57 39.71 -53.14
CA LEU A 280 -6.41 39.71 -54.03
C LEU A 280 -6.10 38.34 -54.65
N ARG A 281 -6.37 37.24 -53.94
CA ARG A 281 -5.98 35.87 -54.29
C ARG A 281 -7.16 34.97 -54.66
N GLY A 282 -8.38 35.36 -54.28
CA GLY A 282 -9.55 34.48 -54.19
C GLY A 282 -9.64 33.76 -52.83
N PRO A 283 -10.81 33.19 -52.47
CA PRO A 283 -10.99 32.43 -51.23
C PRO A 283 -10.05 31.21 -51.12
N GLY A 284 -9.74 30.78 -49.89
CA GLY A 284 -8.83 29.66 -49.62
C GLY A 284 -7.37 29.93 -50.00
N LEU A 285 -6.68 28.92 -50.54
CA LEU A 285 -5.32 29.07 -51.11
C LEU A 285 -5.34 29.77 -52.49
N GLY A 286 -6.48 30.34 -52.89
CA GLY A 286 -6.65 31.04 -54.16
C GLY A 286 -6.47 30.17 -55.40
N PHE A 287 -6.83 30.74 -56.55
CA PHE A 287 -6.83 30.00 -57.81
C PHE A 287 -5.44 29.52 -58.21
N SER A 288 -4.43 30.39 -58.16
CA SER A 288 -3.10 30.11 -58.71
C SER A 288 -2.35 28.99 -57.96
N ALA A 289 -2.40 28.98 -56.63
CA ALA A 289 -1.70 27.95 -55.85
C ALA A 289 -2.40 26.59 -55.93
N THR A 290 -3.74 26.59 -55.90
CA THR A 290 -4.53 25.36 -56.02
C THR A 290 -4.44 24.78 -57.45
N ALA A 291 -4.46 25.64 -58.48
CA ALA A 291 -4.26 25.23 -59.86
C ALA A 291 -2.83 24.73 -60.11
N ALA A 292 -1.82 25.37 -59.51
CA ALA A 292 -0.43 24.88 -59.57
C ALA A 292 -0.29 23.51 -58.91
N ALA A 293 -0.92 23.26 -57.76
CA ALA A 293 -0.90 21.95 -57.10
C ALA A 293 -1.54 20.86 -57.97
N ILE A 294 -2.68 21.14 -58.61
CA ILE A 294 -3.34 20.20 -59.55
C ILE A 294 -2.48 19.99 -60.80
N ALA A 295 -1.90 21.05 -61.37
CA ALA A 295 -1.06 20.96 -62.55
C ALA A 295 0.22 20.14 -62.29
N THR A 296 0.83 20.28 -61.12
CA THR A 296 1.98 19.46 -60.71
C THR A 296 1.58 17.99 -60.54
N ALA A 297 0.47 17.72 -59.85
CA ALA A 297 0.00 16.35 -59.65
C ALA A 297 -0.36 15.63 -60.97
N VAL A 298 -0.96 16.35 -61.93
CA VAL A 298 -1.23 15.83 -63.27
C VAL A 298 0.06 15.61 -64.07
N ARG A 299 1.04 16.52 -63.97
CA ARG A 299 2.34 16.36 -64.63
C ARG A 299 3.08 15.12 -64.14
N ASP A 300 2.99 14.82 -62.85
CA ASP A 300 3.68 13.69 -62.24
C ASP A 300 2.97 12.34 -62.50
N THR A 301 1.71 12.36 -62.97
CA THR A 301 0.92 11.17 -63.29
C THR A 301 0.74 11.01 -64.80
N ALA A 302 1.56 10.17 -65.42
CA ALA A 302 1.50 9.89 -66.86
C ALA A 302 0.13 9.32 -67.29
N GLY A 303 -0.38 9.77 -68.44
CA GLY A 303 -1.69 9.36 -68.96
C GLY A 303 -2.88 10.10 -68.33
N THR A 304 -2.65 11.24 -67.67
CA THR A 304 -3.72 12.14 -67.18
C THR A 304 -3.65 13.52 -67.83
N GLU A 305 -4.82 14.10 -68.11
CA GLU A 305 -4.95 15.40 -68.77
C GLU A 305 -6.05 16.22 -68.10
N ILE A 306 -5.81 17.54 -67.92
CA ILE A 306 -6.80 18.47 -67.40
C ILE A 306 -7.68 18.93 -68.57
N VAL A 307 -8.95 18.59 -68.52
CA VAL A 307 -9.94 18.94 -69.55
C VAL A 307 -10.57 20.30 -69.26
N ALA A 308 -10.90 20.56 -67.99
CA ALA A 308 -11.48 21.83 -67.57
C ALA A 308 -11.10 22.16 -66.12
N LEU A 309 -10.98 23.46 -65.83
CA LEU A 309 -10.79 23.99 -64.48
C LEU A 309 -11.85 25.07 -64.23
N ALA A 310 -12.59 24.92 -63.14
CA ALA A 310 -13.57 25.89 -62.68
C ALA A 310 -13.32 26.22 -61.21
N PHE A 311 -12.95 27.47 -60.93
CA PHE A 311 -12.76 27.96 -59.57
C PHE A 311 -14.04 28.60 -59.08
N LYS A 312 -14.60 28.07 -57.99
CA LYS A 312 -15.87 28.53 -57.45
C LYS A 312 -15.67 29.68 -56.46
N PRO A 313 -16.68 30.55 -56.27
CA PRO A 313 -16.63 31.66 -55.31
C PRO A 313 -16.52 31.24 -53.83
N ASN A 314 -16.68 29.96 -53.51
CA ASN A 314 -16.53 29.41 -52.17
C ASN A 314 -15.08 28.96 -51.87
N GLY A 315 -14.16 29.03 -52.85
CA GLY A 315 -12.76 28.60 -52.70
C GLY A 315 -12.46 27.20 -53.22
N ASP A 316 -13.47 26.48 -53.71
CA ASP A 316 -13.30 25.14 -54.26
C ASP A 316 -12.80 25.21 -55.70
N LEU A 317 -11.77 24.44 -56.03
CA LEU A 317 -11.32 24.25 -57.41
C LEU A 317 -11.88 22.93 -57.93
N ARG A 318 -12.79 22.99 -58.91
CA ARG A 318 -13.27 21.83 -59.66
C ARG A 318 -12.40 21.62 -60.88
N ALA A 319 -11.74 20.47 -60.97
CA ALA A 319 -10.96 20.03 -62.12
C ALA A 319 -11.63 18.82 -62.76
N THR A 320 -11.93 18.91 -64.05
CA THR A 320 -12.35 17.76 -64.86
C THR A 320 -11.10 17.11 -65.42
N ILE A 321 -10.84 15.86 -65.06
CA ILE A 321 -9.62 15.14 -65.43
C ILE A 321 -9.98 13.96 -66.31
N ALA A 322 -9.26 13.81 -67.42
CA ALA A 322 -9.29 12.63 -68.26
C ALA A 322 -8.07 11.76 -67.93
N ALA A 323 -8.30 10.51 -67.56
CA ALA A 323 -7.25 9.53 -67.31
C ALA A 323 -7.40 8.33 -68.27
N GLU A 324 -6.29 7.70 -68.65
CA GLU A 324 -6.30 6.51 -69.50
C GLU A 324 -6.80 5.25 -68.78
N GLY A 325 -6.76 5.24 -67.44
CA GLY A 325 -7.20 4.12 -66.62
C GLY A 325 -7.55 4.53 -65.20
N GLU A 326 -8.29 3.66 -64.50
CA GLU A 326 -8.77 3.89 -63.13
C GLU A 326 -7.62 3.93 -62.11
N ALA A 327 -6.52 3.21 -62.39
CA ALA A 327 -5.31 3.22 -61.56
C ALA A 327 -4.64 4.61 -61.53
N GLN A 328 -4.54 5.26 -62.68
CA GLN A 328 -3.95 6.60 -62.82
C GLN A 328 -4.85 7.66 -62.15
N ALA A 329 -6.17 7.53 -62.28
CA ALA A 329 -7.12 8.39 -61.60
C ALA A 329 -6.99 8.30 -60.06
N ASN A 330 -6.89 7.10 -59.51
CA ASN A 330 -6.73 6.89 -58.07
C ASN A 330 -5.36 7.35 -57.56
N GLN A 331 -4.29 7.19 -58.35
CA GLN A 331 -2.95 7.68 -58.03
C GLN A 331 -2.92 9.22 -57.91
N LEU A 332 -3.60 9.90 -58.82
CA LEU A 332 -3.71 11.36 -58.81
C LEU A 332 -4.47 11.88 -57.57
N VAL A 333 -5.57 11.22 -57.19
CA VAL A 333 -6.31 11.56 -55.95
C VAL A 333 -5.45 11.34 -54.71
N ALA A 334 -4.70 10.25 -54.66
CA ALA A 334 -3.80 9.96 -53.54
C ALA A 334 -2.68 11.02 -53.42
N GLN A 335 -2.11 11.47 -54.53
CA GLN A 335 -1.07 12.49 -54.55
C GLN A 335 -1.58 13.87 -54.08
N LEU A 336 -2.78 14.26 -54.52
CA LEU A 336 -3.42 15.50 -54.08
C LEU A 336 -3.81 15.48 -52.59
N ARG A 337 -4.21 14.33 -52.06
CA ARG A 337 -4.43 14.17 -50.60
C ARG A 337 -3.10 14.19 -49.83
N GLY A 338 -2.04 13.61 -50.39
CA GLY A 338 -0.70 13.62 -49.80
C GLY A 338 -0.08 15.03 -49.72
N SER A 339 -0.47 15.95 -50.60
CA SER A 339 -0.08 17.36 -50.53
C SER A 339 -0.96 18.22 -49.62
N GLY A 340 -1.86 17.59 -48.85
CA GLY A 340 -2.64 18.23 -47.80
C GLY A 340 -3.99 18.81 -48.24
N PHE A 341 -4.47 18.48 -49.45
CA PHE A 341 -5.79 18.92 -49.92
C PHE A 341 -6.88 17.87 -49.63
N ALA A 342 -8.08 18.35 -49.29
CA ALA A 342 -9.26 17.51 -49.25
C ALA A 342 -9.83 17.36 -50.66
N VAL A 343 -9.85 16.13 -51.18
CA VAL A 343 -10.26 15.84 -52.56
C VAL A 343 -11.51 14.97 -52.56
N THR A 344 -12.60 15.52 -53.14
CA THR A 344 -13.85 14.81 -53.40
C THR A 344 -13.91 14.47 -54.90
N ALA A 345 -13.74 13.19 -55.23
CA ALA A 345 -13.85 12.68 -56.58
C ALA A 345 -15.28 12.24 -56.87
N SER A 346 -15.83 12.67 -58.00
CA SER A 346 -17.04 12.07 -58.57
C SER A 346 -16.67 10.73 -59.23
N PRO A 347 -17.63 9.81 -59.42
CA PRO A 347 -17.38 8.58 -60.16
C PRO A 347 -16.79 8.90 -61.54
N PHE A 348 -15.69 8.25 -61.92
CA PHE A 348 -15.10 8.41 -63.25
C PHE A 348 -15.97 7.65 -64.26
N GLU A 349 -16.62 8.37 -65.16
CA GLU A 349 -17.45 7.78 -66.21
C GLU A 349 -16.59 7.49 -67.46
N SER A 350 -16.79 6.32 -68.04
CA SER A 350 -16.10 5.92 -69.27
C SER A 350 -16.75 6.59 -70.48
N ASN A 351 -15.99 7.39 -71.21
CA ASN A 351 -16.44 8.01 -72.46
C ASN A 351 -15.49 7.60 -73.59
N GLY A 352 -15.62 6.35 -74.04
CA GLY A 352 -14.77 5.75 -75.06
C GLY A 352 -13.43 5.24 -74.49
N GLN A 353 -12.31 5.61 -75.12
CA GLN A 353 -10.95 5.15 -74.76
C GLN A 353 -10.33 5.85 -73.52
N ARG A 354 -11.03 6.79 -72.86
CA ARG A 354 -10.56 7.51 -71.66
C ARG A 354 -11.65 7.61 -70.59
N LEU A 355 -11.25 7.58 -69.32
CA LEU A 355 -12.10 7.80 -68.16
C LEU A 355 -12.13 9.29 -67.81
N ARG A 356 -13.31 9.90 -67.68
CA ARG A 356 -13.47 11.30 -67.27
C ARG A 356 -14.14 11.37 -65.92
N GLY A 357 -13.60 12.18 -65.02
CA GLY A 357 -14.18 12.40 -63.71
C GLY A 357 -13.93 13.81 -63.22
N ASP A 358 -14.86 14.29 -62.41
CA ASP A 358 -14.75 15.60 -61.79
C ASP A 358 -14.18 15.48 -60.38
N LEU A 359 -13.14 16.25 -60.12
CA LEU A 359 -12.45 16.33 -58.85
C LEU A 359 -12.68 17.71 -58.25
N THR A 360 -13.24 17.77 -57.06
CA THR A 360 -13.34 19.00 -56.28
C THR A 360 -12.25 19.00 -55.23
N VAL A 361 -11.35 19.99 -55.30
CA VAL A 361 -10.22 20.15 -54.38
C VAL A 361 -10.51 21.32 -53.46
N THR A 362 -10.47 21.05 -52.14
CA THR A 362 -10.68 22.04 -51.08
C THR A 362 -9.52 22.05 -50.10
N VAL A 363 -9.34 23.17 -49.43
CA VAL A 363 -8.39 23.29 -48.31
C VAL A 363 -9.10 22.76 -47.05
N PRO A 364 -8.47 21.90 -46.24
CA PRO A 364 -9.10 21.31 -45.05
C PRO A 364 -9.47 22.33 -43.97
#